data_AF-A0A9P0E1D2-F1
#
_entry.id   AF-A0A9P0E1D2-F1
#
_cell.length_a   1.000
_cell.length_b   1.000
_cell.length_c   1.000
_cell.angle_alpha   90.00
_cell.angle_beta   90.00
_cell.angle_gamma   90.00
#
_symmetry.space_group_name_H-M   'P 1'
#
loop_
_entity.id
_entity.type
_entity.pdbx_description
1 polymer ?
#
loop_
_entity_poly.entity_id
_entity_poly.type
_entity_poly.pdbx_seq_one_letter_code
_entity_poly.pdbx_strand_id
1 'polypeptide(L)'
;MVKKLRYYARFIVVCLLLKKMKLVRDLVMELDKQIVDYTSTYEPDDQLEWSLVLDEIKSFIKADGIVSVLHADSNTIVLSHRLSPLTTPPVEKSTIMNLSLQEIVIIGNCSDQVKFSELTMDMFRMLQTLEREPQEDYNHLYDSPAPGRVPFEKSYSVSSAKGGVGYPAMVMCQENGDRPSKRENPHKYLLYKPTFSQIMVFLASGFKELPANGALLLYISADGCFGSTKHPEDMGYDLGGVVTNSKREVDHSNKKGAHSKDMHCLYPGDLYPFTRKPFFVIVDSDNSFVFQHLPRYFGQPLVILMSPQDIPPNFHEQQHNGNLFTMFLHSPLTAFCYICSITNVPIHHWERCQSFIDRFVTEASRLLTRSRIDPVYLQFFGDDFLRLLVLRYVFCDIALHLHRSFKSRHLRPRCHPALPESELLEHPALIHLVLDLALHLEVRSHFIDSNELE
;
A
#
# COMPACT_ATOMS: atom_id res chain seq x y z
N MET A 1 1.00 -26.37 -27.06
CA MET A 1 -0.08 -25.62 -26.38
C MET A 1 0.35 -24.91 -25.10
N VAL A 2 1.19 -25.50 -24.25
CA VAL A 2 1.70 -24.88 -23.00
C VAL A 2 2.21 -23.44 -23.15
N LYS A 3 2.97 -23.12 -24.20
CA LYS A 3 3.43 -21.73 -24.47
C LYS A 3 2.26 -20.74 -24.61
N LYS A 4 1.16 -21.17 -25.21
CA LYS A 4 -0.06 -20.38 -25.38
C LYS A 4 -0.74 -20.14 -24.03
N LEU A 5 -0.92 -21.18 -23.20
CA LEU A 5 -1.47 -21.05 -21.84
C LEU A 5 -0.67 -20.05 -20.99
N ARG A 6 0.67 -20.19 -21.02
CA ARG A 6 1.60 -19.26 -20.37
C ARG A 6 1.50 -17.82 -20.87
N TYR A 7 1.15 -17.61 -22.14
CA TYR A 7 0.91 -16.29 -22.70
C TYR A 7 -0.39 -15.68 -22.15
N TYR A 8 -1.49 -16.44 -22.14
CA TYR A 8 -2.76 -15.99 -21.53
C TYR A 8 -2.58 -15.62 -20.06
N ALA A 9 -1.96 -16.49 -19.25
CA ALA A 9 -1.75 -16.22 -17.84
C ALA A 9 -0.98 -14.90 -17.62
N ARG A 10 0.13 -14.68 -18.33
CA ARG A 10 0.90 -13.43 -18.24
C ARG A 10 0.11 -12.22 -18.74
N PHE A 11 -0.65 -12.37 -19.81
CA PHE A 11 -1.43 -11.26 -20.35
C PHE A 11 -2.60 -10.88 -19.43
N ILE A 12 -3.20 -11.85 -18.74
CA ILE A 12 -4.20 -11.61 -17.70
C ILE A 12 -3.60 -10.78 -16.56
N VAL A 13 -2.38 -11.08 -16.10
CA VAL A 13 -1.68 -10.27 -15.08
C VAL A 13 -1.56 -8.81 -15.55
N VAL A 14 -1.10 -8.57 -16.78
CA VAL A 14 -1.00 -7.21 -17.33
C VAL A 14 -2.36 -6.51 -17.35
N CYS A 15 -3.42 -7.21 -17.75
CA CYS A 15 -4.77 -6.66 -17.78
C CYS A 15 -5.31 -6.35 -16.37
N LEU A 16 -5.04 -7.19 -15.38
CA LEU A 16 -5.35 -6.94 -13.97
C LEU A 16 -4.63 -5.69 -13.45
N LEU A 17 -3.32 -5.58 -13.73
CA LEU A 17 -2.51 -4.43 -13.32
C LEU A 17 -3.03 -3.13 -13.92
N LEU A 18 -3.50 -3.17 -15.17
CA LEU A 18 -4.12 -2.04 -15.87
C LEU A 18 -5.63 -1.88 -15.57
N LYS A 19 -6.18 -2.68 -14.65
CA LYS A 19 -7.61 -2.70 -14.28
C LYS A 19 -8.56 -2.84 -15.51
N LYS A 20 -8.13 -3.52 -16.58
CA LYS A 20 -8.95 -3.82 -17.77
C LYS A 20 -9.84 -5.05 -17.52
N MET A 21 -10.76 -4.96 -16.55
CA MET A 21 -11.50 -6.12 -16.03
C MET A 21 -12.41 -6.82 -17.07
N LYS A 22 -12.93 -6.09 -18.06
CA LYS A 22 -13.67 -6.70 -19.17
C LYS A 22 -12.78 -7.67 -19.94
N LEU A 23 -11.59 -7.22 -20.33
CA LEU A 23 -10.60 -8.03 -21.04
C LEU A 23 -10.10 -9.19 -20.18
N VAL A 24 -9.94 -8.99 -18.86
CA VAL A 24 -9.62 -10.07 -17.92
C VAL A 24 -10.66 -11.19 -18.00
N ARG A 25 -11.96 -10.85 -17.92
CA ARG A 25 -13.04 -11.85 -18.00
C ARG A 25 -13.02 -12.62 -19.32
N ASP A 26 -12.87 -11.91 -20.43
CA ASP A 26 -12.79 -12.52 -21.77
C ASP A 26 -11.59 -13.46 -21.88
N LEU A 27 -10.41 -13.05 -21.38
CA LEU A 27 -9.19 -13.85 -21.41
C LEU A 27 -9.27 -15.08 -20.49
N VAL A 28 -9.96 -14.99 -19.36
CA VAL A 28 -10.17 -16.13 -18.44
C VAL A 28 -11.05 -17.19 -19.10
N MET A 29 -12.13 -16.78 -19.78
CA MET A 29 -12.98 -17.71 -20.53
C MET A 29 -12.21 -18.40 -21.66
N GLU A 30 -11.38 -17.66 -22.38
CA GLU A 30 -10.55 -18.25 -23.44
C GLU A 30 -9.46 -19.16 -22.86
N LEU A 31 -8.82 -18.78 -21.73
CA LEU A 31 -7.83 -19.63 -21.06
C LEU A 31 -8.46 -20.96 -20.62
N ASP A 32 -9.66 -20.94 -20.04
CA ASP A 32 -10.39 -22.14 -19.65
C ASP A 32 -10.59 -23.10 -20.84
N LYS A 33 -11.08 -22.56 -21.96
CA LYS A 33 -11.20 -23.33 -23.21
C LYS A 33 -9.87 -23.93 -23.67
N GLN A 34 -8.79 -23.14 -23.62
CA GLN A 34 -7.47 -23.63 -24.02
C GLN A 34 -6.92 -24.72 -23.08
N ILE A 35 -7.25 -24.68 -21.79
CA ILE A 35 -6.90 -25.72 -20.81
C ILE A 35 -7.67 -27.00 -21.11
N VAL A 36 -8.97 -26.91 -21.39
CA VAL A 36 -9.80 -28.05 -21.79
C VAL A 36 -9.25 -28.70 -23.07
N ASP A 37 -8.99 -27.91 -24.10
CA ASP A 37 -8.44 -28.41 -25.38
C ASP A 37 -7.05 -29.07 -25.18
N TYR A 38 -6.19 -28.48 -24.34
CA TYR A 38 -4.88 -29.05 -24.01
C TYR A 38 -5.00 -30.38 -23.27
N THR A 39 -5.92 -30.45 -22.31
CA THR A 39 -6.19 -31.66 -21.52
C THR A 39 -6.70 -32.79 -22.40
N SER A 40 -7.74 -32.53 -23.20
CA SER A 40 -8.39 -33.56 -24.02
C SER A 40 -7.50 -34.08 -25.15
N THR A 41 -6.54 -33.27 -25.61
CA THR A 41 -5.66 -33.64 -26.73
C THR A 41 -4.42 -34.39 -26.27
N TYR A 42 -3.88 -34.07 -25.09
CA TYR A 42 -2.56 -34.53 -24.67
C TYR A 42 -2.53 -35.35 -23.37
N GLU A 43 -3.61 -35.39 -22.59
CA GLU A 43 -3.69 -36.06 -21.27
C GLU A 43 -2.42 -35.81 -20.40
N PRO A 44 -2.05 -34.55 -20.16
CA PRO A 44 -0.75 -34.23 -19.61
C PRO A 44 -0.72 -34.35 -18.08
N ASP A 45 0.42 -34.73 -17.52
CA ASP A 45 0.62 -34.84 -16.07
C ASP A 45 0.42 -33.49 -15.33
N ASP A 46 0.57 -32.36 -16.02
CA ASP A 46 0.44 -31.00 -15.48
C ASP A 46 -0.99 -30.44 -15.53
N GLN A 47 -2.00 -31.24 -15.90
CA GLN A 47 -3.41 -30.80 -15.99
C GLN A 47 -3.89 -30.14 -14.69
N LEU A 48 -3.62 -30.76 -13.54
CA LEU A 48 -4.06 -30.25 -12.24
C LEU A 48 -3.42 -28.89 -11.92
N GLU A 49 -2.17 -28.67 -12.33
CA GLU A 49 -1.50 -27.37 -12.14
C GLU A 49 -2.20 -26.27 -12.94
N TRP A 50 -2.63 -26.56 -14.17
CA TRP A 50 -3.36 -25.59 -15.00
C TRP A 50 -4.76 -25.29 -14.47
N SER A 51 -5.46 -26.30 -13.94
CA SER A 51 -6.73 -26.09 -13.24
C SER A 51 -6.55 -25.20 -12.01
N LEU A 52 -5.50 -25.44 -11.21
CA LEU A 52 -5.16 -24.59 -10.06
C LEU A 52 -4.87 -23.15 -10.48
N VAL A 53 -4.12 -22.93 -11.58
CA VAL A 53 -3.87 -21.58 -12.10
C VAL A 53 -5.18 -20.86 -12.46
N LEU A 54 -6.13 -21.56 -13.08
CA LEU A 54 -7.42 -20.97 -13.43
C LEU A 54 -8.25 -20.61 -12.19
N ASP A 55 -8.26 -21.50 -11.19
CA ASP A 55 -8.98 -21.29 -9.93
C ASP A 55 -8.35 -20.16 -9.10
N GLU A 56 -7.02 -20.03 -9.12
CA GLU A 56 -6.30 -18.89 -8.54
C GLU A 56 -6.76 -17.58 -9.19
N ILE A 57 -6.87 -17.51 -10.52
CA ILE A 57 -7.33 -16.30 -11.21
C ILE A 57 -8.77 -15.96 -10.82
N LYS A 58 -9.68 -16.95 -10.81
CA LYS A 58 -11.08 -16.74 -10.44
C LYS A 58 -11.22 -16.26 -9.00
N SER A 59 -10.47 -16.87 -8.09
CA SER A 59 -10.43 -16.49 -6.67
C SER A 59 -9.86 -15.08 -6.49
N PHE A 60 -8.82 -14.72 -7.24
CA PHE A 60 -8.23 -13.37 -7.26
C PHE A 60 -9.23 -12.30 -7.70
N ILE A 61 -9.95 -12.53 -8.80
CA ILE A 61 -10.97 -11.60 -9.29
C ILE A 61 -12.12 -11.46 -8.28
N LYS A 62 -12.54 -12.56 -7.67
CA LYS A 62 -13.58 -12.55 -6.63
C LYS A 62 -13.14 -11.74 -5.40
N ALA A 63 -11.91 -11.93 -4.94
CA ALA A 63 -11.35 -11.22 -3.78
C ALA A 63 -11.13 -9.72 -4.04
N ASP A 64 -10.78 -9.31 -5.27
CA ASP A 64 -10.72 -7.89 -5.65
C ASP A 64 -12.12 -7.24 -5.61
N GLY A 65 -13.16 -7.99 -5.95
CA GLY A 65 -14.56 -7.56 -5.97
C GLY A 65 -15.32 -7.69 -4.64
N ILE A 66 -14.63 -7.69 -3.49
CA ILE A 66 -15.22 -7.90 -2.16
C ILE A 66 -16.37 -6.94 -1.84
N VAL A 67 -16.29 -5.70 -2.34
CA VAL A 67 -17.40 -4.76 -2.43
C VAL A 67 -17.54 -4.32 -3.88
N SER A 68 -18.68 -4.62 -4.49
CA SER A 68 -18.98 -4.30 -5.87
C SER A 68 -19.73 -2.98 -5.98
N VAL A 69 -19.21 -2.05 -6.79
CA VAL A 69 -19.93 -0.83 -7.14
C VAL A 69 -20.73 -1.08 -8.40
N LEU A 70 -22.04 -0.82 -8.35
CA LEU A 70 -22.97 -1.17 -9.41
C LEU A 70 -23.49 0.07 -10.14
N HIS A 71 -23.48 0.01 -11.46
CA HIS A 71 -24.20 0.96 -12.30
C HIS A 71 -25.71 0.66 -12.29
N ALA A 72 -26.54 1.56 -12.82
CA ALA A 72 -28.00 1.43 -12.79
C ALA A 72 -28.54 0.18 -13.53
N ASP A 73 -27.76 -0.36 -14.47
CA ASP A 73 -28.01 -1.60 -15.20
C ASP A 73 -27.43 -2.85 -14.50
N SER A 74 -27.01 -2.72 -13.24
CA SER A 74 -26.36 -3.78 -12.44
C SER A 74 -24.99 -4.23 -12.94
N ASN A 75 -24.36 -3.48 -13.86
CA ASN A 75 -22.98 -3.75 -14.25
C ASN A 75 -21.99 -3.28 -13.19
N THR A 76 -20.98 -4.10 -12.90
CA THR A 76 -19.91 -3.75 -11.97
C THR A 76 -19.01 -2.67 -12.57
N ILE A 77 -18.81 -1.57 -11.85
CA ILE A 77 -17.90 -0.49 -12.21
C ILE A 77 -16.50 -0.82 -11.72
N VAL A 78 -15.51 -0.56 -12.57
CA VAL A 78 -14.11 -0.68 -12.20
C VAL A 78 -13.65 0.65 -11.62
N LEU A 79 -13.34 0.66 -10.33
CA LEU A 79 -12.76 1.81 -9.66
C LEU A 79 -11.24 1.84 -9.88
N SER A 80 -10.70 3.04 -10.03
CA SER A 80 -9.26 3.25 -9.90
C SER A 80 -8.94 3.79 -8.51
N HIS A 81 -7.84 3.29 -7.95
CA HIS A 81 -7.26 3.76 -6.69
C HIS A 81 -5.90 4.43 -6.91
N ARG A 82 -5.54 4.65 -8.17
CA ARG A 82 -4.30 5.32 -8.55
C ARG A 82 -4.41 6.81 -8.28
N LEU A 83 -3.25 7.39 -8.01
CA LEU A 83 -3.17 8.79 -7.66
C LEU A 83 -3.29 9.67 -8.91
N SER A 84 -4.22 10.62 -8.87
CA SER A 84 -4.41 11.64 -9.89
C SER A 84 -4.36 13.03 -9.24
N PRO A 85 -4.23 14.12 -10.01
CA PRO A 85 -4.33 15.47 -9.47
C PRO A 85 -5.64 15.74 -8.70
N LEU A 86 -6.74 15.05 -9.07
CA LEU A 86 -8.05 15.19 -8.44
C LEU A 86 -8.18 14.37 -7.15
N THR A 87 -7.47 13.24 -7.06
CA THR A 87 -7.53 12.32 -5.90
C THR A 87 -6.35 12.49 -4.95
N THR A 88 -5.42 13.39 -5.25
CA THR A 88 -4.28 13.70 -4.38
C THR A 88 -4.75 14.55 -3.20
N PRO A 89 -4.55 14.10 -1.93
CA PRO A 89 -4.90 14.90 -0.77
C PRO A 89 -4.20 16.27 -0.81
N PRO A 90 -4.92 17.39 -0.67
CA PRO A 90 -4.31 18.71 -0.69
C PRO A 90 -3.49 18.97 0.58
N VAL A 91 -2.42 19.74 0.45
CA VAL A 91 -1.63 20.24 1.58
C VAL A 91 -0.92 21.55 1.22
N GLU A 92 -0.86 22.48 2.15
CA GLU A 92 0.03 23.63 2.07
C GLU A 92 1.46 23.20 2.42
N LYS A 93 2.36 23.23 1.42
CA LYS A 93 3.74 22.78 1.61
C LYS A 93 4.51 23.74 2.51
N SER A 94 5.18 23.18 3.51
CA SER A 94 6.12 23.88 4.38
C SER A 94 7.55 23.43 4.09
N THR A 95 8.56 24.17 4.57
CA THR A 95 9.97 23.84 4.35
C THR A 95 10.41 22.54 5.03
N ILE A 96 9.69 22.07 6.06
CA ILE A 96 9.94 20.78 6.70
C ILE A 96 9.47 19.60 5.83
N MET A 97 8.52 19.82 4.92
CA MET A 97 7.99 18.82 3.98
C MET A 97 8.92 18.64 2.77
N ASN A 98 10.13 18.13 3.03
CA ASN A 98 11.23 18.13 2.07
C ASN A 98 11.59 16.74 1.51
N LEU A 99 10.91 15.68 1.93
CA LEU A 99 11.17 14.31 1.45
C LEU A 99 10.29 13.94 0.24
N SER A 100 10.81 13.05 -0.60
CA SER A 100 10.07 12.43 -1.69
C SER A 100 10.27 10.92 -1.70
N LEU A 101 9.20 10.16 -1.89
CA LEU A 101 9.28 8.70 -2.02
C LEU A 101 9.97 8.34 -3.34
N GLN A 102 11.01 7.49 -3.29
CA GLN A 102 11.79 7.12 -4.47
C GLN A 102 11.84 5.61 -4.66
N GLU A 103 12.08 4.87 -3.58
CA GLU A 103 12.22 3.41 -3.61
C GLU A 103 11.15 2.77 -2.73
N ILE A 104 10.56 1.68 -3.22
CA ILE A 104 9.55 0.89 -2.50
C ILE A 104 9.93 -0.58 -2.57
N VAL A 105 9.92 -1.27 -1.43
CA VAL A 105 9.96 -2.74 -1.35
C VAL A 105 8.61 -3.24 -0.86
N ILE A 106 7.91 -4.03 -1.68
CA ILE A 106 6.60 -4.61 -1.36
C ILE A 106 6.79 -6.13 -1.18
N ILE A 107 6.51 -6.61 0.03
CA ILE A 107 6.66 -8.01 0.41
C ILE A 107 5.29 -8.63 0.66
N GLY A 108 5.02 -9.78 0.03
CA GLY A 108 3.89 -10.65 0.33
C GLY A 108 4.38 -12.03 0.75
N ASN A 109 4.17 -12.40 2.02
CA ASN A 109 4.60 -13.66 2.61
C ASN A 109 3.57 -14.28 3.57
N CYS A 110 2.30 -13.85 3.54
CA CYS A 110 1.22 -14.58 4.22
C CYS A 110 1.09 -16.01 3.65
N SER A 111 0.95 -16.99 4.52
CA SER A 111 0.85 -18.40 4.13
C SER A 111 -0.42 -18.69 3.32
N ASP A 112 -1.56 -18.21 3.81
CA ASP A 112 -2.91 -18.44 3.27
C ASP A 112 -3.58 -17.14 2.79
N GLN A 113 -3.12 -16.64 1.65
CA GLN A 113 -3.72 -15.47 0.99
C GLN A 113 -3.91 -15.75 -0.51
N VAL A 114 -5.05 -15.32 -1.05
CA VAL A 114 -5.35 -15.33 -2.48
C VAL A 114 -4.20 -14.67 -3.24
N LYS A 115 -3.71 -15.38 -4.26
CA LYS A 115 -2.63 -14.93 -5.13
C LYS A 115 -2.84 -15.44 -6.54
N PHE A 116 -2.26 -14.71 -7.48
CA PHE A 116 -2.16 -15.14 -8.86
C PHE A 116 -0.80 -14.71 -9.43
N SER A 117 -0.06 -15.64 -10.06
CA SER A 117 1.24 -15.36 -10.66
C SER A 117 2.24 -14.69 -9.69
N GLU A 118 2.37 -15.23 -8.47
CA GLU A 118 3.24 -14.69 -7.42
C GLU A 118 2.89 -13.25 -6.98
N LEU A 119 1.68 -12.79 -7.29
CA LEU A 119 1.16 -11.52 -6.79
C LEU A 119 0.02 -11.82 -5.81
N THR A 120 0.21 -11.50 -4.53
CA THR A 120 -0.86 -11.63 -3.55
C THR A 120 -1.85 -10.48 -3.65
N MET A 121 -3.06 -10.66 -3.10
CA MET A 121 -4.08 -9.60 -3.09
C MET A 121 -3.57 -8.30 -2.44
N ASP A 122 -2.83 -8.42 -1.34
CA ASP A 122 -2.27 -7.26 -0.65
C ASP A 122 -1.17 -6.56 -1.45
N MET A 123 -0.27 -7.34 -2.08
CA MET A 123 0.74 -6.77 -2.97
C MET A 123 0.08 -6.00 -4.12
N PHE A 124 -0.99 -6.54 -4.70
CA PHE A 124 -1.75 -5.88 -5.76
C PHE A 124 -2.42 -4.58 -5.28
N ARG A 125 -3.09 -4.61 -4.12
CA ARG A 125 -3.70 -3.42 -3.50
C ARG A 125 -2.68 -2.30 -3.25
N MET A 126 -1.53 -2.64 -2.69
CA MET A 126 -0.46 -1.67 -2.47
C MET A 126 0.17 -1.17 -3.76
N LEU A 127 0.34 -2.04 -4.76
CA LEU A 127 0.84 -1.65 -6.07
C LEU A 127 -0.09 -0.64 -6.75
N GLN A 128 -1.41 -0.86 -6.71
CA GLN A 128 -2.39 0.10 -7.26
C GLN A 128 -2.43 1.42 -6.48
N THR A 129 -2.21 1.36 -5.16
CA THR A 129 -2.18 2.54 -4.28
C THR A 129 -0.97 3.43 -4.53
N LEU A 130 0.18 2.82 -4.84
CA LEU A 130 1.47 3.47 -5.02
C LEU A 130 1.78 3.76 -6.50
N GLU A 131 0.74 4.01 -7.29
CA GLU A 131 0.84 4.23 -8.73
C GLU A 131 0.04 5.47 -9.13
N ARG A 132 0.62 6.31 -10.00
CA ARG A 132 -0.10 7.44 -10.59
C ARG A 132 -0.94 6.99 -11.78
N GLU A 133 -2.03 7.71 -12.03
CA GLU A 133 -2.77 7.55 -13.28
C GLU A 133 -1.86 7.87 -14.48
N PRO A 134 -1.85 7.05 -15.54
CA PRO A 134 -1.17 7.38 -16.78
C PRO A 134 -1.73 8.71 -17.30
N GLN A 135 -0.89 9.74 -17.37
CA GLN A 135 -1.27 10.95 -18.10
C GLN A 135 -1.22 10.62 -19.59
N GLU A 136 -2.38 10.67 -20.26
CA GLU A 136 -2.39 10.65 -21.72
C GLU A 136 -1.65 11.90 -22.22
N ASP A 137 -0.45 11.72 -22.74
CA ASP A 137 0.30 12.79 -23.39
C ASP A 137 -0.43 13.18 -24.69
N TYR A 138 -1.38 14.11 -24.59
CA TYR A 138 -2.06 14.73 -25.75
C TYR A 138 -1.07 15.37 -26.76
N ASN A 139 0.21 15.54 -26.37
CA ASN A 139 1.25 16.11 -27.21
C ASN A 139 1.78 15.19 -28.32
N HIS A 140 1.41 13.91 -28.36
CA HIS A 140 1.81 13.02 -29.46
C HIS A 140 0.85 13.04 -30.66
N LEU A 141 -0.28 13.76 -30.60
CA LEU A 141 -1.17 13.89 -31.77
C LEU A 141 -0.59 14.81 -32.86
N TYR A 142 0.37 15.68 -32.55
CA TYR A 142 0.94 16.64 -33.50
C TYR A 142 2.37 16.34 -33.92
N ASP A 143 3.01 15.32 -33.34
CA ASP A 143 4.38 14.92 -33.67
C ASP A 143 4.38 13.60 -34.45
N SER A 144 3.61 13.57 -35.54
CA SER A 144 3.87 12.61 -36.62
C SER A 144 5.06 13.17 -37.42
N PRO A 145 6.22 12.49 -37.45
CA PRO A 145 7.30 12.94 -38.31
C PRO A 145 6.87 12.71 -39.74
N ALA A 146 6.60 13.80 -40.47
CA ALA A 146 6.64 13.75 -41.92
C ALA A 146 8.00 13.16 -42.35
N PRO A 147 8.04 12.22 -43.31
CA PRO A 147 9.28 11.55 -43.66
C PRO A 147 10.25 12.57 -44.25
N GLY A 148 11.41 12.78 -43.59
CA GLY A 148 12.52 13.56 -44.17
C GLY A 148 13.31 14.49 -43.26
N ARG A 149 13.08 14.54 -41.93
CA ARG A 149 13.96 15.30 -41.03
C ARG A 149 14.77 14.41 -40.11
N VAL A 150 16.09 14.42 -40.31
CA VAL A 150 17.09 13.84 -39.41
C VAL A 150 17.04 14.54 -38.04
N PRO A 151 17.07 13.82 -36.91
CA PRO A 151 17.09 14.44 -35.59
C PRO A 151 18.39 15.19 -35.33
N PHE A 152 18.27 16.43 -34.84
CA PHE A 152 19.39 17.28 -34.45
C PHE A 152 19.96 16.82 -33.10
N GLU A 153 21.25 16.47 -33.06
CA GLU A 153 21.96 16.10 -31.83
C GLU A 153 22.04 17.29 -30.86
N LYS A 154 21.74 17.06 -29.57
CA LYS A 154 21.97 18.04 -28.50
C LYS A 154 23.46 18.04 -28.13
N SER A 155 24.16 19.08 -28.54
CA SER A 155 25.50 19.40 -28.06
C SER A 155 25.44 20.08 -26.68
N TYR A 156 26.33 19.65 -25.79
CA TYR A 156 26.55 20.23 -24.47
C TYR A 156 27.28 21.58 -24.60
N SER A 157 26.73 22.65 -24.01
CA SER A 157 27.45 23.92 -23.85
C SER A 157 27.65 24.25 -22.37
N VAL A 158 28.92 24.21 -21.96
CA VAL A 158 29.44 24.79 -20.72
C VAL A 158 29.53 26.31 -20.89
N SER A 159 29.15 27.09 -19.89
CA SER A 159 29.45 28.54 -19.86
C SER A 159 29.77 29.03 -18.46
N SER A 160 30.94 29.64 -18.37
CA SER A 160 31.63 30.18 -17.20
C SER A 160 30.99 31.43 -16.58
N ALA A 161 31.26 31.63 -15.29
CA ALA A 161 30.89 32.79 -14.50
C ALA A 161 31.66 34.08 -14.88
N LYS A 162 30.99 35.25 -14.77
CA LYS A 162 31.56 36.50 -14.21
C LYS A 162 30.51 37.62 -14.05
N GLY A 163 30.37 38.11 -12.82
CA GLY A 163 30.32 39.55 -12.43
C GLY A 163 29.02 40.36 -12.60
N GLY A 164 28.51 40.93 -11.49
CA GLY A 164 27.62 42.10 -11.49
C GLY A 164 26.78 42.25 -10.20
N VAL A 165 26.90 43.41 -9.52
CA VAL A 165 26.29 43.76 -8.21
C VAL A 165 25.04 44.63 -8.41
N GLY A 166 23.97 44.44 -7.61
CA GLY A 166 22.87 45.43 -7.46
C GLY A 166 21.59 44.94 -6.74
N TYR A 167 21.39 45.43 -5.50
CA TYR A 167 20.22 45.57 -4.59
C TYR A 167 18.84 44.85 -4.77
N PRO A 168 18.07 44.63 -3.68
CA PRO A 168 17.00 43.64 -3.61
C PRO A 168 15.63 44.21 -4.03
N ALA A 169 14.91 43.46 -4.87
CA ALA A 169 13.51 43.75 -5.20
C ALA A 169 12.64 42.50 -5.03
N MET A 170 11.57 42.70 -4.27
CA MET A 170 10.38 41.87 -4.05
C MET A 170 10.15 40.78 -5.11
N VAL A 171 10.19 39.50 -4.71
CA VAL A 171 9.79 38.38 -5.57
C VAL A 171 8.28 38.20 -5.45
N MET A 172 7.54 38.83 -6.38
CA MET A 172 6.21 38.40 -6.80
C MET A 172 6.36 37.38 -7.94
N CYS A 173 5.40 36.48 -8.00
CA CYS A 173 5.43 35.23 -8.75
C CYS A 173 5.44 35.36 -10.29
N GLN A 174 6.00 34.30 -10.91
CA GLN A 174 5.81 33.80 -12.28
C GLN A 174 6.40 34.59 -13.46
N GLU A 175 7.43 34.01 -14.09
CA GLU A 175 7.39 33.58 -15.50
C GLU A 175 8.72 32.90 -15.87
N ASN A 176 8.72 31.57 -15.92
CA ASN A 176 9.52 30.80 -16.85
C ASN A 176 8.82 29.44 -16.99
N GLY A 177 8.63 28.99 -18.23
CA GLY A 177 7.90 27.79 -18.60
C GLY A 177 8.55 26.49 -18.16
N ASP A 178 8.69 26.29 -16.85
CA ASP A 178 8.85 24.96 -16.27
C ASP A 178 7.57 24.20 -16.54
N ARG A 179 7.64 23.25 -17.48
CA ARG A 179 6.68 22.14 -17.53
C ARG A 179 6.51 21.66 -16.08
N PRO A 180 5.28 21.46 -15.57
CA PRO A 180 5.13 20.84 -14.26
C PRO A 180 5.95 19.55 -14.31
N SER A 181 7.01 19.47 -13.49
CA SER A 181 7.94 18.36 -13.48
C SER A 181 7.09 17.10 -13.38
N LYS A 182 7.10 16.30 -14.46
CA LYS A 182 6.28 15.09 -14.57
C LYS A 182 6.64 14.27 -13.35
N ARG A 183 5.76 14.20 -12.34
CA ARG A 183 6.09 13.53 -11.08
C ARG A 183 6.17 12.05 -11.40
N GLU A 184 7.40 11.54 -11.48
CA GLU A 184 7.65 10.14 -11.82
C GLU A 184 7.10 9.22 -10.72
N ASN A 185 6.75 8.00 -11.10
CA ASN A 185 6.41 6.98 -10.13
C ASN A 185 7.68 6.50 -9.41
N PRO A 186 7.63 6.25 -8.10
CA PRO A 186 8.73 5.60 -7.40
C PRO A 186 9.00 4.20 -7.97
N HIS A 187 10.25 3.79 -7.92
CA HIS A 187 10.69 2.46 -8.30
C HIS A 187 10.22 1.43 -7.25
N LYS A 188 9.88 0.21 -7.72
CA LYS A 188 9.22 -0.81 -6.89
C LYS A 188 9.88 -2.17 -7.05
N TYR A 189 10.32 -2.74 -5.94
CA TYR A 189 10.73 -4.13 -5.81
C TYR A 189 9.55 -4.96 -5.29
N LEU A 190 9.12 -5.98 -6.05
CA LEU A 190 8.04 -6.89 -5.65
C LEU A 190 8.64 -8.24 -5.24
N LEU A 191 8.45 -8.62 -3.98
CA LEU A 191 9.02 -9.83 -3.41
C LEU A 191 7.91 -10.75 -2.88
N TYR A 192 7.64 -11.83 -3.61
CA TYR A 192 6.71 -12.88 -3.19
C TYR A 192 7.45 -14.00 -2.46
N LYS A 193 6.98 -14.32 -1.25
CA LYS A 193 7.59 -15.26 -0.32
C LYS A 193 9.13 -15.22 -0.32
N PRO A 194 9.76 -14.05 -0.08
CA PRO A 194 11.20 -13.93 -0.11
C PRO A 194 11.86 -14.61 1.09
N THR A 195 13.07 -15.11 0.88
CA THR A 195 14.00 -15.46 1.96
C THR A 195 14.52 -14.20 2.66
N PHE A 196 14.96 -14.31 3.92
CA PHE A 196 15.63 -13.21 4.64
C PHE A 196 16.72 -12.54 3.80
N SER A 197 17.62 -13.32 3.18
CA SER A 197 18.70 -12.77 2.36
C SER A 197 18.21 -11.97 1.16
N GLN A 198 17.11 -12.39 0.51
CA GLN A 198 16.51 -11.60 -0.57
C GLN A 198 16.01 -10.25 -0.07
N ILE A 199 15.33 -10.22 1.08
CA ILE A 199 14.84 -8.97 1.69
C ILE A 199 16.02 -8.01 1.91
N MET A 200 17.10 -8.49 2.53
CA MET A 200 18.27 -7.66 2.82
C MET A 200 18.96 -7.12 1.56
N VAL A 201 19.05 -7.92 0.50
CA VAL A 201 19.62 -7.47 -0.79
C VAL A 201 18.80 -6.33 -1.38
N PHE A 202 17.48 -6.47 -1.47
CA PHE A 202 16.63 -5.45 -2.09
C PHE A 202 16.49 -4.18 -1.24
N LEU A 203 16.47 -4.31 0.09
CA LEU A 203 16.56 -3.15 0.99
C LEU A 203 17.88 -2.41 0.83
N ALA A 204 19.01 -3.12 0.74
CA ALA A 204 20.31 -2.52 0.51
C ALA A 204 20.42 -1.83 -0.85
N SER A 205 19.84 -2.42 -1.91
CA SER A 205 19.78 -1.80 -3.24
C SER A 205 18.99 -0.49 -3.21
N GLY A 206 17.74 -0.51 -2.73
CA GLY A 206 16.92 0.69 -2.63
C GLY A 206 17.57 1.76 -1.74
N PHE A 207 18.11 1.37 -0.57
CA PHE A 207 18.83 2.29 0.32
C PHE A 207 20.02 2.97 -0.37
N LYS A 208 20.79 2.22 -1.16
CA LYS A 208 21.97 2.74 -1.88
C LYS A 208 21.58 3.77 -2.93
N GLU A 209 20.47 3.55 -3.63
CA GLU A 209 20.01 4.37 -4.76
C GLU A 209 19.32 5.67 -4.32
N LEU A 210 18.90 5.80 -3.06
CA LEU A 210 18.22 7.00 -2.57
C LEU A 210 19.06 8.29 -2.71
N PRO A 211 18.50 9.37 -3.31
CA PRO A 211 19.07 10.71 -3.26
C PRO A 211 18.99 11.32 -1.85
N ALA A 212 19.55 12.52 -1.66
CA ALA A 212 19.65 13.17 -0.34
C ALA A 212 18.29 13.41 0.35
N ASN A 213 17.24 13.69 -0.42
CA ASN A 213 15.87 13.88 0.05
C ASN A 213 14.96 12.68 -0.27
N GLY A 214 15.54 11.56 -0.71
CA GLY A 214 14.80 10.35 -1.04
C GLY A 214 14.40 9.57 0.20
N ALA A 215 13.17 9.05 0.19
CA ALA A 215 12.66 8.12 1.18
C ALA A 215 12.53 6.72 0.60
N LEU A 216 12.81 5.71 1.43
CA LEU A 216 12.54 4.30 1.16
C LEU A 216 11.25 3.91 1.89
N LEU A 217 10.33 3.24 1.20
CA LEU A 217 9.16 2.60 1.79
C LEU A 217 9.35 1.08 1.82
N LEU A 218 9.20 0.46 2.98
CA LEU A 218 9.09 -0.99 3.13
C LEU A 218 7.66 -1.34 3.53
N TYR A 219 6.97 -2.09 2.67
CA TYR A 219 5.68 -2.68 2.96
C TYR A 219 5.82 -4.19 3.13
N ILE A 220 5.28 -4.74 4.21
CA ILE A 220 5.30 -6.17 4.51
C ILE A 220 3.88 -6.64 4.83
N SER A 221 3.39 -7.64 4.09
CA SER A 221 2.24 -8.46 4.48
C SER A 221 2.74 -9.88 4.72
N ALA A 222 2.78 -10.32 5.99
CA ALA A 222 3.38 -11.59 6.38
C ALA A 222 2.85 -12.11 7.72
N ASP A 223 2.93 -13.43 7.91
CA ASP A 223 2.60 -14.07 9.19
C ASP A 223 3.65 -13.71 10.25
N GLY A 224 3.22 -13.60 11.50
CA GLY A 224 4.08 -13.28 12.63
C GLY A 224 5.01 -14.43 13.02
N CYS A 225 6.24 -14.07 13.39
CA CYS A 225 7.17 -14.95 14.07
C CYS A 225 7.28 -14.50 15.52
N PHE A 226 6.76 -15.28 16.46
CA PHE A 226 6.68 -14.88 17.86
C PHE A 226 7.93 -15.30 18.65
N GLY A 227 8.42 -14.39 19.50
CA GLY A 227 9.51 -14.69 20.43
C GLY A 227 9.11 -15.70 21.50
N SER A 228 10.09 -16.49 21.99
CA SER A 228 9.88 -17.48 23.05
C SER A 228 10.21 -16.96 24.46
N THR A 229 10.79 -15.76 24.58
CA THR A 229 11.39 -15.24 25.82
C THR A 229 10.37 -14.43 26.64
N LYS A 230 10.21 -14.77 27.93
CA LYS A 230 9.29 -14.06 28.84
C LYS A 230 9.80 -12.69 29.32
N HIS A 231 11.11 -12.51 29.36
CA HIS A 231 11.78 -11.27 29.76
C HIS A 231 12.72 -10.84 28.63
N PRO A 232 12.22 -10.05 27.66
CA PRO A 232 13.04 -9.58 26.55
C PRO A 232 14.11 -8.62 27.07
N GLU A 233 15.37 -8.91 26.80
CA GLU A 233 16.50 -8.00 27.10
C GLU A 233 16.80 -7.14 25.87
N ASP A 234 16.68 -7.72 24.68
CA ASP A 234 16.83 -7.04 23.40
C ASP A 234 15.48 -6.99 22.67
N MET A 235 14.77 -5.88 22.83
CA MET A 235 13.46 -5.63 22.21
C MET A 235 13.49 -5.71 20.68
N GLY A 236 14.67 -5.57 20.05
CA GLY A 236 14.84 -5.66 18.61
C GLY A 236 14.72 -7.08 18.07
N TYR A 237 14.91 -8.11 18.90
CA TYR A 237 15.00 -9.49 18.44
C TYR A 237 14.27 -10.51 19.33
N ASP A 238 14.18 -10.26 20.64
CA ASP A 238 13.64 -11.23 21.59
C ASP A 238 12.11 -11.35 21.53
N LEU A 239 11.43 -10.34 20.97
CA LEU A 239 10.00 -10.32 20.73
C LEU A 239 9.59 -11.02 19.41
N GLY A 240 10.56 -11.49 18.62
CA GLY A 240 10.31 -12.03 17.30
C GLY A 240 10.20 -10.95 16.22
N GLY A 241 9.48 -11.26 15.15
CA GLY A 241 9.33 -10.42 13.97
C GLY A 241 8.28 -10.97 13.02
N VAL A 242 8.58 -11.00 11.73
CA VAL A 242 7.73 -11.60 10.69
C VAL A 242 8.43 -12.75 10.01
N VAL A 243 7.67 -13.78 9.64
CA VAL A 243 8.19 -14.97 8.95
C VAL A 243 8.74 -14.57 7.58
N THR A 244 9.84 -15.23 7.18
CA THR A 244 10.40 -15.21 5.83
C THR A 244 10.43 -16.63 5.28
N ASN A 245 10.58 -16.79 3.96
CA ASN A 245 10.58 -18.12 3.35
C ASN A 245 11.91 -18.86 3.63
N SER A 246 11.81 -20.14 3.97
CA SER A 246 12.98 -21.02 4.19
C SER A 246 13.44 -21.77 2.93
N LYS A 247 12.70 -21.68 1.81
CA LYS A 247 12.96 -22.41 0.55
C LYS A 247 13.27 -23.90 0.74
N ARG A 248 12.66 -24.55 1.74
CA ARG A 248 12.90 -25.96 2.08
C ARG A 248 14.40 -26.29 2.18
N GLU A 249 15.17 -25.49 2.92
CA GLU A 249 16.35 -26.07 3.57
C GLU A 249 15.83 -27.21 4.46
N VAL A 250 16.13 -28.44 4.06
CA VAL A 250 15.68 -29.67 4.70
C VAL A 250 15.95 -29.56 6.18
N ASP A 251 14.88 -29.63 6.98
CA ASP A 251 14.82 -29.80 8.42
C ASP A 251 16.19 -30.07 9.11
N HIS A 252 16.96 -29.00 9.34
CA HIS A 252 17.87 -28.93 10.49
C HIS A 252 17.08 -28.55 11.76
N SER A 253 15.80 -28.93 11.83
CA SER A 253 14.95 -28.78 13.00
C SER A 253 15.31 -29.74 14.13
N ASN A 254 16.24 -30.68 13.92
CA ASN A 254 16.47 -31.74 14.90
C ASN A 254 17.48 -31.47 16.03
N LYS A 255 18.13 -30.30 16.13
CA LYS A 255 18.92 -29.91 17.33
C LYS A 255 19.09 -28.38 17.49
N LYS A 256 18.05 -27.56 17.33
CA LYS A 256 18.17 -26.14 17.72
C LYS A 256 18.13 -26.07 19.25
N GLY A 257 19.27 -25.73 19.88
CA GLY A 257 19.32 -25.47 21.32
C GLY A 257 18.33 -24.36 21.70
N ALA A 258 17.82 -24.40 22.94
CA ALA A 258 16.74 -23.56 23.46
C ALA A 258 16.97 -22.02 23.43
N HIS A 259 18.06 -21.55 22.81
CA HIS A 259 18.51 -20.15 22.80
C HIS A 259 18.86 -19.58 21.41
N SER A 260 18.57 -20.29 20.31
CA SER A 260 18.86 -19.77 18.96
C SER A 260 17.65 -19.05 18.36
N LYS A 261 17.85 -17.80 17.91
CA LYS A 261 16.86 -17.01 17.15
C LYS A 261 16.61 -17.67 15.79
N ASP A 262 15.37 -17.62 15.31
CA ASP A 262 15.01 -18.19 14.01
C ASP A 262 15.68 -17.41 12.86
N MET A 263 16.34 -18.15 11.96
CA MET A 263 17.02 -17.63 10.78
C MET A 263 16.03 -17.19 9.70
N HIS A 264 14.81 -17.75 9.70
CA HIS A 264 13.77 -17.44 8.74
C HIS A 264 12.77 -16.42 9.30
N CYS A 265 13.26 -15.46 10.09
CA CYS A 265 12.49 -14.34 10.61
C CYS A 265 13.20 -13.03 10.25
N LEU A 266 12.43 -12.03 9.83
CA LEU A 266 12.88 -10.65 9.77
C LEU A 266 12.51 -9.97 11.08
N TYR A 267 13.50 -9.73 11.93
CA TYR A 267 13.32 -9.04 13.20
C TYR A 267 13.35 -7.52 12.99
N PRO A 268 12.73 -6.72 13.88
CA PRO A 268 12.93 -5.28 13.90
C PRO A 268 14.42 -4.90 13.91
N GLY A 269 15.24 -5.62 14.68
CA GLY A 269 16.69 -5.40 14.78
C GLY A 269 17.43 -5.40 13.45
N ASP A 270 16.97 -6.20 12.49
CA ASP A 270 17.59 -6.30 11.16
C ASP A 270 17.38 -5.05 10.31
N LEU A 271 16.42 -4.19 10.69
CA LEU A 271 16.14 -2.94 10.00
C LEU A 271 16.99 -1.75 10.49
N TYR A 272 17.74 -1.90 11.59
CA TYR A 272 18.58 -0.84 12.13
C TYR A 272 19.54 -0.23 11.10
N PRO A 273 20.19 -1.02 10.21
CA PRO A 273 21.05 -0.48 9.15
C PRO A 273 20.37 0.58 8.28
N PHE A 274 19.10 0.37 7.95
CA PHE A 274 18.35 1.18 6.98
C PHE A 274 17.75 2.46 7.60
N THR A 275 17.72 2.57 8.92
CA THR A 275 17.35 3.82 9.64
C THR A 275 18.38 4.95 9.50
N ARG A 276 19.43 4.76 8.70
CA ARG A 276 20.44 5.78 8.32
C ARG A 276 19.98 6.74 7.22
N LYS A 277 18.82 6.48 6.61
CA LYS A 277 18.16 7.37 5.65
C LYS A 277 16.66 7.47 6.01
N PRO A 278 15.92 8.44 5.46
CA PRO A 278 14.48 8.53 5.69
C PRO A 278 13.77 7.22 5.30
N PHE A 279 13.12 6.60 6.28
CA PHE A 279 12.55 5.26 6.13
C PHE A 279 11.10 5.24 6.60
N PHE A 280 10.21 4.77 5.73
CA PHE A 280 8.79 4.58 6.03
C PHE A 280 8.48 3.09 5.99
N VAL A 281 7.85 2.56 7.04
CA VAL A 281 7.61 1.12 7.17
C VAL A 281 6.12 0.87 7.39
N ILE A 282 5.58 -0.12 6.71
CA ILE A 282 4.22 -0.61 6.90
C ILE A 282 4.30 -2.11 7.12
N VAL A 283 3.80 -2.58 8.27
CA VAL A 283 3.81 -4.00 8.63
C VAL A 283 2.37 -4.46 8.88
N ASP A 284 1.87 -5.30 8.00
CA ASP A 284 0.59 -6.01 8.11
C ASP A 284 0.87 -7.46 8.54
N SER A 285 0.77 -7.70 9.85
CA SER A 285 1.10 -8.95 10.53
C SER A 285 0.47 -8.98 11.92
N ASP A 286 0.07 -10.16 12.40
CA ASP A 286 -0.38 -10.40 13.78
C ASP A 286 0.72 -10.14 14.83
N ASN A 287 2.00 -10.11 14.43
CA ASN A 287 3.12 -9.69 15.27
C ASN A 287 3.68 -8.30 14.91
N SER A 288 2.98 -7.48 14.09
CA SER A 288 3.49 -6.18 13.60
C SER A 288 3.90 -5.21 14.71
N PHE A 289 3.26 -5.27 15.88
CA PHE A 289 3.50 -4.36 16.99
C PHE A 289 4.95 -4.36 17.51
N VAL A 290 5.72 -5.42 17.29
CA VAL A 290 7.12 -5.49 17.78
C VAL A 290 8.02 -4.46 17.08
N PHE A 291 7.65 -4.03 15.87
CA PHE A 291 8.37 -3.01 15.09
C PHE A 291 8.27 -1.61 15.71
N GLN A 292 7.38 -1.37 16.68
CA GLN A 292 7.31 -0.09 17.40
C GLN A 292 8.59 0.22 18.20
N HIS A 293 9.41 -0.80 18.49
CA HIS A 293 10.65 -0.66 19.26
C HIS A 293 11.86 -0.32 18.39
N LEU A 294 11.67 -0.05 17.09
CA LEU A 294 12.76 0.35 16.21
C LEU A 294 13.37 1.70 16.69
N PRO A 295 14.65 1.72 17.10
CA PRO A 295 15.29 2.90 17.65
C PRO A 295 15.69 3.87 16.53
N ARG A 296 15.71 5.17 16.84
CA ARG A 296 16.17 6.23 15.94
C ARG A 296 17.65 6.58 16.15
N TYR A 297 18.54 5.59 16.06
CA TYR A 297 19.97 5.78 16.36
C TYR A 297 20.67 6.86 15.52
N PHE A 298 20.20 7.10 14.29
CA PHE A 298 20.84 8.02 13.34
C PHE A 298 20.12 9.36 13.19
N GLY A 299 19.06 9.61 13.97
CA GLY A 299 18.29 10.85 13.92
C GLY A 299 17.58 11.12 12.57
N GLN A 300 17.47 10.09 11.71
CA GLN A 300 16.75 10.21 10.44
C GLN A 300 15.25 10.00 10.63
N PRO A 301 14.42 10.58 9.73
CA PRO A 301 12.98 10.42 9.80
C PRO A 301 12.57 8.95 9.67
N LEU A 302 11.74 8.49 10.60
CA LEU A 302 11.21 7.13 10.65
C LEU A 302 9.74 7.18 11.04
N VAL A 303 8.89 6.59 10.18
CA VAL A 303 7.48 6.34 10.48
C VAL A 303 7.19 4.87 10.24
N ILE A 304 6.51 4.23 11.19
CA ILE A 304 6.11 2.82 11.12
C ILE A 304 4.60 2.76 11.34
N LEU A 305 3.88 2.17 10.39
CA LEU A 305 2.45 1.86 10.51
C LEU A 305 2.31 0.34 10.69
N MET A 306 1.55 -0.08 11.68
CA MET A 306 1.39 -1.47 12.10
C MET A 306 -0.08 -1.83 12.10
N SER A 307 -0.42 -2.99 11.52
CA SER A 307 -1.78 -3.52 11.55
C SER A 307 -2.24 -3.84 12.98
N PRO A 308 -3.55 -4.07 13.18
CA PRO A 308 -4.04 -4.82 14.33
C PRO A 308 -3.29 -6.15 14.50
N GLN A 309 -3.15 -6.61 15.75
CA GLN A 309 -2.61 -7.93 16.06
C GLN A 309 -3.60 -9.05 15.74
N ASP A 310 -4.90 -8.74 15.77
CA ASP A 310 -5.98 -9.65 15.45
C ASP A 310 -7.16 -8.86 14.86
N ILE A 311 -8.13 -9.56 14.30
CA ILE A 311 -9.41 -9.02 13.86
C ILE A 311 -10.55 -9.80 14.53
N PRO A 312 -11.77 -9.25 14.61
CA PRO A 312 -12.89 -9.97 15.21
C PRO A 312 -13.16 -11.29 14.47
N PRO A 313 -13.56 -12.37 15.18
CA PRO A 313 -13.69 -13.71 14.59
C PRO A 313 -14.56 -13.79 13.34
N ASN A 314 -15.61 -12.95 13.27
CA ASN A 314 -16.53 -12.88 12.13
C ASN A 314 -15.83 -12.47 10.81
N PHE A 315 -14.60 -11.95 10.87
CA PHE A 315 -13.83 -11.52 9.71
C PHE A 315 -12.65 -12.46 9.38
N HIS A 316 -12.36 -13.49 10.20
CA HIS A 316 -11.21 -14.40 9.99
C HIS A 316 -11.29 -15.16 8.66
N GLU A 317 -12.45 -15.70 8.29
CA GLU A 317 -12.62 -16.46 7.03
C GLU A 317 -12.28 -15.63 5.79
N GLN A 318 -12.42 -14.30 5.89
CA GLN A 318 -12.19 -13.39 4.79
C GLN A 318 -10.74 -12.88 4.71
N GLN A 319 -9.87 -13.20 5.69
CA GLN A 319 -8.44 -12.86 5.62
C GLN A 319 -7.74 -13.50 4.43
N HIS A 320 -8.23 -14.66 3.97
CA HIS A 320 -7.78 -15.29 2.74
C HIS A 320 -7.87 -14.31 1.54
N ASN A 321 -8.87 -13.41 1.52
CA ASN A 321 -9.08 -12.41 0.46
C ASN A 321 -8.23 -11.13 0.63
N GLY A 322 -7.20 -11.16 1.49
CA GLY A 322 -6.32 -10.03 1.77
C GLY A 322 -6.62 -9.35 3.10
N ASN A 323 -5.61 -8.67 3.66
CA ASN A 323 -5.68 -8.13 5.00
C ASN A 323 -6.56 -6.87 5.08
N LEU A 324 -7.26 -6.72 6.21
CA LEU A 324 -8.15 -5.60 6.48
C LEU A 324 -7.38 -4.27 6.54
N PHE A 325 -6.23 -4.25 7.20
CA PHE A 325 -5.42 -3.04 7.34
C PHE A 325 -4.93 -2.54 5.98
N THR A 326 -4.38 -3.44 5.15
CA THR A 326 -4.04 -3.13 3.75
C THR A 326 -5.23 -2.66 2.93
N MET A 327 -6.42 -3.24 3.12
CA MET A 327 -7.64 -2.78 2.45
C MET A 327 -8.00 -1.35 2.83
N PHE A 328 -7.87 -0.95 4.10
CA PHE A 328 -8.04 0.45 4.52
C PHE A 328 -7.01 1.39 3.88
N LEU A 329 -5.74 0.97 3.84
CA LEU A 329 -4.68 1.75 3.19
C LEU A 329 -4.87 1.86 1.67
N HIS A 330 -5.58 0.91 1.05
CA HIS A 330 -5.88 0.89 -0.37
C HIS A 330 -7.15 1.65 -0.77
N SER A 331 -8.24 1.41 -0.04
CA SER A 331 -9.56 1.99 -0.28
C SER A 331 -10.34 2.06 1.05
N PRO A 332 -10.28 3.21 1.75
CA PRO A 332 -10.97 3.40 3.02
C PRO A 332 -12.47 3.10 2.95
N LEU A 333 -13.13 3.48 1.85
CA LEU A 333 -14.56 3.25 1.68
C LEU A 333 -14.88 1.76 1.45
N THR A 334 -14.08 1.05 0.66
CA THR A 334 -14.24 -0.41 0.50
C THR A 334 -14.10 -1.11 1.84
N ALA A 335 -13.06 -0.76 2.62
CA ALA A 335 -12.82 -1.34 3.93
C ALA A 335 -13.94 -1.01 4.94
N PHE A 336 -14.47 0.21 4.89
CA PHE A 336 -15.59 0.64 5.73
C PHE A 336 -16.87 -0.15 5.40
N CYS A 337 -17.22 -0.26 4.11
CA CYS A 337 -18.34 -1.09 3.66
C CYS A 337 -18.16 -2.54 4.10
N TYR A 338 -16.95 -3.08 3.96
CA TYR A 338 -16.61 -4.45 4.35
C TYR A 338 -16.85 -4.71 5.85
N ILE A 339 -16.35 -3.86 6.76
CA ILE A 339 -16.57 -4.07 8.21
C ILE A 339 -18.05 -3.91 8.61
N CYS A 340 -18.84 -3.23 7.77
CA CYS A 340 -20.28 -3.10 7.92
C CYS A 340 -21.08 -4.18 7.18
N SER A 341 -20.42 -5.22 6.64
CA SER A 341 -21.05 -6.30 5.87
C SER A 341 -21.80 -5.85 4.60
N ILE A 342 -21.39 -4.74 4.00
CA ILE A 342 -21.92 -4.23 2.73
C ILE A 342 -21.09 -4.79 1.58
N THR A 343 -21.72 -5.56 0.70
CA THR A 343 -21.04 -6.19 -0.45
C THR A 343 -21.34 -5.50 -1.78
N ASN A 344 -22.40 -4.69 -1.87
CA ASN A 344 -22.83 -4.04 -3.10
C ASN A 344 -23.27 -2.60 -2.81
N VAL A 345 -22.81 -1.65 -3.61
CA VAL A 345 -23.17 -0.23 -3.48
C VAL A 345 -23.49 0.36 -4.86
N PRO A 346 -24.66 0.99 -5.05
CA PRO A 346 -24.94 1.73 -6.28
C PRO A 346 -23.96 2.90 -6.48
N ILE A 347 -23.56 3.20 -7.72
CA ILE A 347 -22.52 4.20 -8.02
C ILE A 347 -22.82 5.59 -7.45
N HIS A 348 -24.04 6.08 -7.58
CA HIS A 348 -24.42 7.40 -7.06
C HIS A 348 -24.31 7.46 -5.53
N HIS A 349 -24.57 6.34 -4.85
CA HIS A 349 -24.44 6.22 -3.41
C HIS A 349 -22.96 6.10 -3.02
N TRP A 350 -22.17 5.36 -3.79
CA TRP A 350 -20.72 5.26 -3.65
C TRP A 350 -20.04 6.63 -3.77
N GLU A 351 -20.35 7.41 -4.81
CA GLU A 351 -19.79 8.77 -5.01
C GLU A 351 -20.12 9.69 -3.84
N ARG A 352 -21.35 9.59 -3.32
CA ARG A 352 -21.75 10.37 -2.14
C ARG A 352 -21.00 9.92 -0.88
N CYS A 353 -20.83 8.62 -0.68
CA CYS A 353 -20.00 8.08 0.41
C CYS A 353 -18.53 8.51 0.28
N GLN A 354 -17.99 8.50 -0.94
CA GLN A 354 -16.63 8.94 -1.23
C GLN A 354 -16.43 10.41 -0.85
N SER A 355 -17.44 11.26 -1.01
CA SER A 355 -17.36 12.66 -0.58
C SER A 355 -17.13 12.83 0.95
N PHE A 356 -17.60 11.89 1.78
CA PHE A 356 -17.29 11.89 3.21
C PHE A 356 -15.82 11.54 3.48
N ILE A 357 -15.27 10.58 2.73
CA ILE A 357 -13.85 10.23 2.79
C ILE A 357 -12.99 11.42 2.36
N ASP A 358 -13.35 12.12 1.28
CA ASP A 358 -12.59 13.25 0.77
C ASP A 358 -12.60 14.43 1.77
N ARG A 359 -13.76 14.69 2.40
CA ARG A 359 -13.89 15.66 3.50
C ARG A 359 -13.07 15.25 4.70
N PHE A 360 -13.07 13.97 5.08
CA PHE A 360 -12.26 13.44 6.18
C PHE A 360 -10.77 13.64 5.89
N VAL A 361 -10.31 13.26 4.70
CA VAL A 361 -8.92 13.38 4.27
C VAL A 361 -8.47 14.85 4.30
N THR A 362 -9.32 15.77 3.84
CA THR A 362 -9.05 17.21 3.88
C THR A 362 -8.92 17.72 5.31
N GLU A 363 -9.86 17.36 6.18
CA GLU A 363 -9.86 17.81 7.57
C GLU A 363 -8.72 17.18 8.38
N ALA A 364 -8.45 15.89 8.20
CA ALA A 364 -7.33 15.20 8.83
C ALA A 364 -5.98 15.80 8.38
N SER A 365 -5.84 16.18 7.11
CA SER A 365 -4.66 16.89 6.60
C SER A 365 -4.46 18.25 7.29
N ARG A 366 -5.55 19.00 7.47
CA ARG A 366 -5.55 20.28 8.19
C ARG A 366 -5.18 20.12 9.67
N LEU A 367 -5.67 19.07 10.32
CA LEU A 367 -5.37 18.78 11.73
C LEU A 367 -3.91 18.34 11.89
N LEU A 368 -3.45 17.35 11.12
CA LEU A 368 -2.04 16.89 11.14
C LEU A 368 -1.03 18.04 11.02
N THR A 369 -1.29 19.01 10.14
CA THR A 369 -0.38 20.15 9.93
C THR A 369 -0.42 21.21 11.04
N ARG A 370 -1.43 21.18 11.93
CA ARG A 370 -1.62 22.18 13.00
C ARG A 370 -1.45 21.60 14.41
N SER A 371 -1.63 20.30 14.57
CA SER A 371 -1.49 19.59 15.84
C SER A 371 -0.01 19.43 16.23
N ARG A 372 0.25 19.24 17.51
CA ARG A 372 1.59 18.99 18.06
C ARG A 372 2.00 17.54 17.82
N ILE A 373 2.29 17.21 16.57
CA ILE A 373 2.75 15.88 16.16
C ILE A 373 4.28 15.80 16.12
N ASP A 374 4.82 14.58 16.14
CA ASP A 374 6.24 14.37 15.88
C ASP A 374 6.60 14.94 14.48
N PRO A 375 7.61 15.83 14.36
CA PRO A 375 7.96 16.48 13.11
C PRO A 375 8.26 15.53 11.95
N VAL A 376 8.65 14.27 12.23
CA VAL A 376 8.91 13.26 11.18
C VAL A 376 7.69 13.00 10.29
N TYR A 377 6.48 13.09 10.83
CA TYR A 377 5.27 12.98 10.04
C TYR A 377 5.22 14.07 8.98
N LEU A 378 5.46 15.33 9.37
CA LEU A 378 5.47 16.46 8.44
C LEU A 378 6.59 16.35 7.40
N GLN A 379 7.74 15.76 7.74
CA GLN A 379 8.81 15.54 6.77
C GLN A 379 8.39 14.64 5.61
N PHE A 380 7.67 13.55 5.90
CA PHE A 380 7.12 12.66 4.86
C PHE A 380 5.84 13.20 4.21
N PHE A 381 5.07 14.04 4.91
CA PHE A 381 3.75 14.52 4.47
C PHE A 381 3.78 15.38 3.20
N GLY A 382 4.95 15.87 2.78
CA GLY A 382 5.15 16.56 1.51
C GLY A 382 4.95 15.67 0.28
N ASP A 383 5.28 14.38 0.42
CA ASP A 383 5.12 13.37 -0.62
C ASP A 383 3.65 12.94 -0.73
N ASP A 384 3.12 12.82 -1.94
CA ASP A 384 1.70 12.54 -2.14
C ASP A 384 1.31 11.14 -1.67
N PHE A 385 2.15 10.13 -1.90
CA PHE A 385 1.85 8.74 -1.54
C PHE A 385 1.96 8.52 -0.04
N LEU A 386 3.01 9.07 0.59
CA LEU A 386 3.18 8.96 2.04
C LEU A 386 2.10 9.75 2.79
N ARG A 387 1.74 10.95 2.30
CA ARG A 387 0.59 11.71 2.81
C ARG A 387 -0.70 10.92 2.71
N LEU A 388 -0.97 10.30 1.56
CA LEU A 388 -2.15 9.46 1.35
C LEU A 388 -2.19 8.31 2.37
N LEU A 389 -1.09 7.59 2.55
CA LEU A 389 -1.02 6.45 3.46
C LEU A 389 -1.24 6.86 4.92
N VAL A 390 -0.65 7.98 5.37
CA VAL A 390 -0.88 8.51 6.72
C VAL A 390 -2.35 8.89 6.92
N LEU A 391 -2.98 9.57 5.96
CA LEU A 391 -4.38 9.99 6.09
C LEU A 391 -5.34 8.79 6.08
N ARG A 392 -5.05 7.77 5.28
CA ARG A 392 -5.82 6.51 5.27
C ARG A 392 -5.61 5.70 6.54
N TYR A 393 -4.41 5.71 7.12
CA TYR A 393 -4.15 5.15 8.44
C TYR A 393 -5.00 5.83 9.52
N VAL A 394 -5.06 7.18 9.52
CA VAL A 394 -5.89 7.92 10.49
C VAL A 394 -7.37 7.54 10.34
N PHE A 395 -7.88 7.43 9.11
CA PHE A 395 -9.24 6.93 8.89
C PHE A 395 -9.43 5.50 9.42
N CYS A 396 -8.49 4.60 9.15
CA CYS A 396 -8.52 3.22 9.64
C CYS A 396 -8.60 3.15 11.17
N ASP A 397 -7.72 3.87 11.87
CA ASP A 397 -7.68 3.87 13.34
C ASP A 397 -8.99 4.37 13.94
N ILE A 398 -9.52 5.51 13.44
CA ILE A 398 -10.78 6.08 13.92
C ILE A 398 -11.97 5.18 13.59
N ALA A 399 -12.07 4.67 12.37
CA ALA A 399 -13.18 3.81 11.96
C ALA A 399 -13.23 2.52 12.80
N LEU A 400 -12.09 1.88 13.04
CA LEU A 400 -12.01 0.70 13.88
C LEU A 400 -12.24 1.03 15.36
N HIS A 401 -11.75 2.17 15.85
CA HIS A 401 -12.01 2.60 17.22
C HIS A 401 -13.50 2.79 17.52
N LEU A 402 -14.25 3.36 16.58
CA LEU A 402 -15.69 3.61 16.72
C LEU A 402 -16.55 2.35 16.50
N HIS A 403 -16.05 1.34 15.81
CA HIS A 403 -16.83 0.15 15.46
C HIS A 403 -16.96 -0.80 16.67
N ARG A 404 -18.19 -1.21 17.01
CA ARG A 404 -18.51 -1.97 18.24
C ARG A 404 -17.76 -3.31 18.35
N SER A 405 -17.37 -3.92 17.24
CA SER A 405 -16.60 -5.18 17.21
C SER A 405 -15.09 -5.03 17.47
N PHE A 406 -14.52 -3.83 17.39
CA PHE A 406 -13.06 -3.60 17.42
C PHE A 406 -12.58 -2.86 18.69
N LYS A 407 -13.33 -2.96 19.80
CA LYS A 407 -13.06 -2.19 21.04
C LYS A 407 -11.68 -2.45 21.65
N SER A 408 -11.18 -3.68 21.60
CA SER A 408 -9.91 -4.05 22.21
C SER A 408 -8.71 -3.42 21.50
N ARG A 409 -7.67 -3.00 22.25
CA ARG A 409 -6.48 -2.34 21.66
C ARG A 409 -5.71 -3.22 20.67
N HIS A 410 -5.74 -4.55 20.83
CA HIS A 410 -5.10 -5.48 19.88
C HIS A 410 -5.85 -5.58 18.54
N LEU A 411 -7.12 -5.15 18.48
CA LEU A 411 -7.95 -5.09 17.26
C LEU A 411 -7.81 -3.75 16.52
N ARG A 412 -6.89 -2.88 16.96
CA ARG A 412 -6.66 -1.55 16.40
C ARG A 412 -5.23 -1.42 15.89
N PRO A 413 -5.01 -0.65 14.81
CA PRO A 413 -3.67 -0.42 14.29
C PRO A 413 -2.84 0.41 15.26
N ARG A 414 -1.53 0.43 15.03
CA ARG A 414 -0.57 1.22 15.81
C ARG A 414 0.37 1.95 14.88
N CYS A 415 0.97 3.02 15.37
CA CYS A 415 2.02 3.72 14.65
C CYS A 415 3.17 4.11 15.59
N HIS A 416 4.36 4.27 15.01
CA HIS A 416 5.52 4.82 15.68
C HIS A 416 6.16 5.91 14.80
N PRO A 417 6.37 7.15 15.28
CA PRO A 417 5.91 7.68 16.58
C PRO A 417 4.39 7.66 16.73
N ALA A 418 3.87 7.62 17.96
CA ALA A 418 2.43 7.67 18.19
C ALA A 418 1.84 9.01 17.71
N LEU A 419 0.67 8.95 17.06
CA LEU A 419 -0.13 10.14 16.73
C LEU A 419 -0.88 10.63 17.99
N PRO A 420 -1.13 11.94 18.12
CA PRO A 420 -1.83 12.47 19.28
C PRO A 420 -3.29 12.03 19.29
N GLU A 421 -3.76 11.50 20.42
CA GLU A 421 -5.15 11.04 20.57
C GLU A 421 -6.11 12.23 20.55
N SER A 422 -6.05 13.12 21.53
CA SER A 422 -7.00 14.24 21.68
C SER A 422 -6.98 15.28 20.54
N GLU A 423 -5.82 15.56 19.96
CA GLU A 423 -5.68 16.58 18.90
C GLU A 423 -5.97 16.03 17.48
N LEU A 424 -6.06 14.71 17.31
CA LEU A 424 -6.24 14.09 15.99
C LEU A 424 -7.19 12.88 16.04
N LEU A 425 -6.82 11.78 16.70
CA LEU A 425 -7.56 10.51 16.60
C LEU A 425 -8.94 10.56 17.27
N GLU A 426 -9.11 11.40 18.30
CA GLU A 426 -10.37 11.61 19.02
C GLU A 426 -11.03 12.94 18.63
N HIS A 427 -10.52 13.60 17.59
CA HIS A 427 -11.01 14.92 17.21
C HIS A 427 -12.48 14.84 16.74
N PRO A 428 -13.42 15.62 17.33
CA PRO A 428 -14.85 15.48 17.05
C PRO A 428 -15.22 15.60 15.57
N ALA A 429 -14.56 16.50 14.83
CA ALA A 429 -14.82 16.67 13.40
C ALA A 429 -14.53 15.40 12.58
N LEU A 430 -13.49 14.64 12.92
CA LEU A 430 -13.15 13.40 12.23
C LEU A 430 -14.11 12.27 12.62
N ILE A 431 -14.43 12.17 13.92
CA ILE A 431 -15.42 11.21 14.43
C ILE A 431 -16.79 11.43 13.75
N HIS A 432 -17.26 12.67 13.68
CA HIS A 432 -18.54 13.00 13.05
C HIS A 432 -18.57 12.60 11.57
N LEU A 433 -17.49 12.80 10.82
CA LEU A 433 -17.44 12.38 9.41
C LEU A 433 -17.55 10.86 9.23
N VAL A 434 -16.95 10.08 10.14
CA VAL A 434 -17.07 8.61 10.12
C VAL A 434 -18.49 8.18 10.49
N LEU A 435 -19.10 8.79 11.50
CA LEU A 435 -20.47 8.47 11.92
C LEU A 435 -21.52 8.93 10.90
N ASP A 436 -21.31 10.07 10.23
CA ASP A 436 -22.17 10.53 9.14
C ASP A 436 -22.10 9.60 7.93
N LEU A 437 -20.91 9.06 7.62
CA LEU A 437 -20.77 8.00 6.62
C LEU A 437 -21.55 6.75 7.02
N ALA A 438 -21.45 6.32 8.29
CA ALA A 438 -22.22 5.19 8.80
C ALA A 438 -23.73 5.42 8.71
N LEU A 439 -24.21 6.61 9.05
CA LEU A 439 -25.61 7.01 8.91
C LEU A 439 -26.06 6.98 7.45
N HIS A 440 -25.23 7.50 6.55
CA HIS A 440 -25.54 7.58 5.13
C HIS A 440 -25.58 6.20 4.45
N LEU A 441 -24.80 5.25 4.96
CA LEU A 441 -24.83 3.84 4.56
C LEU A 441 -25.87 3.02 5.33
N GLU A 442 -26.66 3.63 6.22
CA GLU A 442 -27.67 2.98 7.06
C GLU A 442 -27.11 1.88 7.99
N VAL A 443 -25.84 1.98 8.38
CA VAL A 443 -25.10 1.02 9.23
C VAL A 443 -24.66 1.61 10.57
N ARG A 444 -25.33 2.68 11.02
CA ARG A 444 -25.01 3.38 12.27
C ARG A 444 -25.01 2.47 13.51
N SER A 445 -25.81 1.39 13.48
CA SER A 445 -25.91 0.38 14.54
C SER A 445 -24.58 -0.35 14.81
N HIS A 446 -23.69 -0.43 13.82
CA HIS A 446 -22.36 -1.04 13.96
C HIS A 446 -21.39 -0.20 14.80
N PHE A 447 -21.70 1.08 15.03
CA PHE A 447 -20.80 2.05 15.67
C PHE A 447 -21.33 2.46 17.05
N ILE A 448 -20.41 2.82 17.94
CA ILE A 448 -20.74 3.31 19.28
C ILE A 448 -21.53 4.62 19.21
N ASP A 449 -22.38 4.87 20.20
CA ASP A 449 -23.12 6.14 20.28
C ASP A 449 -22.19 7.29 20.66
N SER A 450 -22.48 8.50 20.20
CA SER A 450 -21.62 9.67 20.45
C SER A 450 -21.44 9.95 21.95
N ASN A 451 -22.37 9.47 22.78
CA ASN A 451 -22.35 9.60 24.25
C ASN A 451 -21.51 8.52 24.95
N GLU A 452 -21.09 7.46 24.24
CA GLU A 452 -20.20 6.40 24.79
C GLU A 452 -18.70 6.78 24.66
N LEU A 453 -18.39 7.96 24.11
CA LEU A 453 -17.03 8.47 23.89
C LEU A 453 -16.52 9.38 25.02
N GLU A 454 -17.35 9.67 26.04
CA GLU A 454 -17.01 10.51 27.20
C GLU A 454 -16.35 9.76 28.36
#